data_AF-A0A7V4T6C3-F1
#
_entry.id   AF-A0A7V4T6C3-F1
#
_cell.length_a   1.000
_cell.length_b   1.000
_cell.length_c   1.000
_cell.angle_alpha   90.00
_cell.angle_beta   90.00
_cell.angle_gamma   90.00
#
_symmetry.space_group_name_H-M   'P 1'
#
loop_
_entity.id
_entity.type
_entity.pdbx_description
1 polymer ?
#
loop_
_entity_poly.entity_id
_entity_poly.type
_entity_poly.pdbx_seq_one_letter_code
_entity_poly.pdbx_strand_id
1 'polypeptide(L)' 'LHSMSKKYDLPWHRVVNSKGKISLKPAQGYELQKALLESEDIKFFKPDTINLKYYLWNDPASMKRP' A
#
# COMPACT_ATOMS: atom_id res chain seq x y z
N LEU A 1 -14.42 2.72 -13.24
CA LEU A 1 -13.81 3.50 -12.13
C LEU A 1 -12.28 3.52 -12.33
N HIS A 2 -11.76 4.20 -13.37
CA HIS A 2 -10.34 4.19 -13.76
C HIS A 2 -9.77 5.60 -14.08
N SER A 3 -10.51 6.68 -13.81
CA SER A 3 -10.24 7.98 -14.48
C SER A 3 -9.60 9.08 -13.62
N MET A 4 -9.08 8.80 -12.41
CA MET A 4 -8.49 9.87 -11.58
C MET A 4 -7.06 9.60 -11.09
N SER A 5 -6.61 8.36 -10.88
CA SER A 5 -5.26 8.11 -10.35
C SER A 5 -4.14 8.55 -11.29
N LYS A 6 -4.27 8.31 -12.61
CA LYS A 6 -3.28 8.79 -13.62
C LYS A 6 -3.25 10.30 -13.79
N LYS A 7 -4.34 11.00 -13.47
CA LYS A 7 -4.45 12.45 -13.69
C LYS A 7 -3.82 13.29 -12.57
N TYR A 8 -3.66 12.71 -11.38
CA TYR A 8 -3.23 13.42 -10.18
C TYR A 8 -1.95 12.86 -9.54
N ASP A 9 -1.24 11.96 -10.23
CA ASP A 9 0.03 11.35 -9.77
C ASP A 9 -0.05 10.85 -8.31
N LEU A 10 -1.20 10.29 -7.95
CA LEU A 10 -1.47 9.89 -6.58
C LEU A 10 -0.78 8.54 -6.32
N PRO A 11 -0.02 8.38 -5.22
CA PRO A 11 0.67 7.15 -4.85
C PRO A 11 -0.33 6.13 -4.25
N TRP A 12 -1.36 5.79 -5.01
CA TRP A 12 -2.45 4.91 -4.59
C TRP A 12 -1.94 3.52 -4.18
N HIS A 13 -0.82 3.08 -4.74
CA HIS A 13 -0.22 1.77 -4.47
C HIS A 13 0.20 1.61 -3.01
N ARG A 14 0.41 2.70 -2.27
CA ARG A 14 0.75 2.70 -0.83
C ARG A 14 -0.41 2.27 0.08
N VAL A 15 -1.64 2.20 -0.43
CA VAL A 15 -2.82 1.83 0.36
C VAL A 15 -3.08 0.33 0.27
N VAL A 16 -2.93 -0.37 1.39
CA VAL A 16 -3.22 -1.81 1.55
C VAL A 16 -4.27 -2.04 2.63
N ASN A 17 -4.80 -3.26 2.76
CA ASN A 17 -5.73 -3.56 3.84
C ASN A 17 -5.08 -3.65 5.23
N SER A 18 -5.90 -3.69 6.27
CA SER A 18 -5.46 -3.80 7.68
C SER A 18 -4.68 -5.08 8.01
N LYS A 19 -4.69 -6.08 7.12
CA LYS A 19 -3.87 -7.30 7.25
C LYS A 19 -2.52 -7.19 6.55
N GLY A 20 -2.19 -6.02 5.98
CA GLY A 20 -0.97 -5.81 5.20
C GLY A 20 -0.98 -6.52 3.86
N LYS A 21 -2.14 -6.80 3.28
CA LYS A 21 -2.26 -7.44 1.97
C LYS A 21 -2.79 -6.49 0.91
N ILE A 22 -2.39 -6.73 -0.33
CA ILE A 22 -2.97 -6.09 -1.50
C ILE A 22 -4.43 -6.55 -1.64
N SER A 23 -5.36 -5.61 -1.75
CA SER A 23 -6.80 -5.89 -1.86
C SER A 23 -7.25 -6.14 -3.31
N LEU A 24 -6.43 -5.74 -4.28
CA LEU A 24 -6.71 -5.95 -5.70
C LEU A 24 -6.59 -7.43 -6.07
N LYS A 25 -7.42 -7.87 -7.02
CA LYS A 25 -7.35 -9.23 -7.55
C LYS A 25 -6.23 -9.35 -8.60
N PRO A 26 -5.67 -10.56 -8.82
CA PRO A 26 -4.80 -10.83 -9.95
C PRO A 26 -5.40 -10.33 -11.27
N ALA A 27 -4.57 -9.81 -12.16
CA ALA A 27 -4.93 -9.16 -13.42
C ALA A 27 -5.83 -7.90 -13.30
N GLN A 28 -6.14 -7.45 -12.07
CA GLN A 28 -6.91 -6.22 -11.80
C GLN A 28 -6.07 -5.11 -11.14
N GLY A 29 -4.74 -5.20 -11.27
CA GLY A 29 -3.79 -4.24 -10.69
C GLY A 29 -3.04 -4.74 -9.46
N TYR A 30 -3.22 -6.01 -9.07
CA TYR A 30 -2.42 -6.66 -8.03
C TYR A 30 -0.93 -6.62 -8.35
N GLU A 31 -0.58 -7.04 -9.56
CA GLU A 31 0.80 -7.12 -10.04
C GLU A 31 1.44 -5.75 -10.12
N LEU A 32 0.66 -4.75 -10.59
CA LEU A 32 1.10 -3.36 -10.66
C LEU A 32 1.34 -2.78 -9.26
N GLN A 33 0.39 -2.98 -8.34
CA GLN A 33 0.54 -2.48 -6.96
C GLN A 33 1.75 -3.13 -6.28
N LYS A 34 1.94 -4.44 -6.47
CA LYS A 34 3.08 -5.17 -5.92
C LYS A 34 4.40 -4.64 -6.47
N ALA A 35 4.53 -4.51 -7.79
CA ALA A 35 5.74 -4.01 -8.43
C ALA A 35 6.08 -2.57 -7.98
N LEU A 36 5.08 -1.71 -7.82
CA LEU A 36 5.29 -0.35 -7.32
C LEU A 36 5.77 -0.33 -5.86
N LEU A 37 5.18 -1.15 -4.99
CA LEU A 37 5.61 -1.29 -3.60
C LEU A 37 7.02 -1.87 -3.51
N GLU A 38 7.35 -2.88 -4.31
CA GLU A 38 8.69 -3.47 -4.39
C GLU A 38 9.73 -2.45 -4.91
N SER A 39 9.35 -1.57 -5.83
CA SER A 39 10.21 -0.47 -6.30
C SER A 39 10.49 0.60 -5.24
N GLU A 40 9.67 0.65 -4.18
CA GLU A 40 9.86 1.50 -3.00
C GLU A 40 10.54 0.74 -1.84
N ASP A 41 11.22 -0.37 -2.11
CA ASP A 41 11.90 -1.23 -1.12
C ASP A 41 10.97 -1.84 -0.05
N ILE A 42 9.67 -1.96 -0.35
CA ILE A 42 8.73 -2.64 0.54
C ILE A 42 8.84 -4.15 0.37
N LYS A 43 9.18 -4.84 1.47
CA LYS A 43 9.37 -6.28 1.50
C LYS A 43 8.05 -7.01 1.73
N PHE A 44 7.74 -7.93 0.82
CA PHE A 44 6.63 -8.87 0.95
C PHE A 44 7.10 -10.17 1.60
N PHE A 45 6.34 -10.63 2.59
CA PHE A 45 6.46 -11.94 3.23
C PHE A 45 5.44 -12.90 2.66
N LYS A 46 5.70 -14.20 2.67
CA LYS A 46 4.70 -15.20 2.26
C LYS A 46 3.55 -15.25 3.27
N PRO A 47 2.26 -15.26 2.85
CA PRO A 47 1.74 -15.24 1.48
C PRO A 47 1.34 -13.83 1.01
N ASP A 48 2.30 -13.06 0.49
CA ASP A 48 2.17 -11.67 0.00
C ASP A 48 1.58 -10.67 1.02
N THR A 49 2.18 -10.63 2.21
CA THR A 49 1.87 -9.69 3.29
C THR A 49 3.04 -8.74 3.54
N ILE A 50 2.77 -7.46 3.78
CA ILE A 50 3.75 -6.49 4.28
C ILE A 50 3.65 -6.37 5.80
N ASN A 51 4.77 -6.08 6.45
CA ASN A 51 4.77 -5.86 7.90
C ASN A 51 4.39 -4.42 8.22
N LEU A 52 3.11 -4.22 8.58
CA LEU A 52 2.56 -2.92 8.91
C LEU A 52 3.26 -2.25 10.11
N LYS A 53 3.92 -2.99 11.01
CA LYS A 53 4.66 -2.35 12.12
C LYS A 53 5.81 -1.47 11.62
N TYR A 54 6.38 -1.80 10.46
CA TYR A 54 7.50 -1.06 9.86
C TYR A 54 7.04 -0.05 8.82
N TYR A 55 5.99 -0.36 8.06
CA TYR A 55 5.57 0.42 6.89
C TYR A 55 4.28 1.23 7.08
N LEU A 56 3.53 1.02 8.18
CA LEU A 56 2.33 1.81 8.45
C LEU A 56 2.73 3.25 8.76
N TRP A 57 2.10 4.18 8.05
CA TRP A 57 2.25 5.59 8.36
C TRP A 57 1.62 5.88 9.71
N ASN A 58 2.46 6.07 10.73
CA ASN A 58 2.05 6.57 12.02
C ASN A 58 2.03 8.10 11.95
N ASP A 59 0.84 8.67 11.93
CA ASP A 59 0.67 10.11 12.00
C ASP A 59 1.30 10.64 13.31
N PRO A 60 2.34 11.48 13.26
CA PRO A 60 3.02 11.95 14.45
C PRO A 60 2.14 12.89 15.31
N ALA A 61 1.02 13.41 14.79
CA ALA A 61 0.06 14.20 15.56
C ALA A 61 -0.95 13.34 16.34
N SER A 62 -1.12 12.06 15.98
CA SER A 62 -1.95 11.09 16.71
C SER A 62 -1.38 10.69 18.08
N MET A 63 -0.09 10.96 18.34
CA MET A 63 0.59 10.80 19.63
C MET A 63 0.30 11.94 20.64
N LYS A 64 -0.54 12.92 20.28
CA LYS A 64 -1.00 13.96 21.21
C LYS A 64 -2.52 13.95 21.34
N ARG A 65 -3.04 13.09 22.22
CA ARG A 65 -4.28 13.39 22.92
C ARG A 65 -4.07 13.09 24.41
N PRO A 66 -4.23 14.08 25.30
CA PRO A 66 -4.22 13.85 26.74
C PRO A 66 -5.39 12.95 27.16
#